data_AF-A0A545AKJ1-F1
#
_entry.id   AF-A0A545AKJ1-F1
#
_cell.length_a   1.000
_cell.length_b   1.000
_cell.length_c   1.000
_cell.angle_alpha   90.00
_cell.angle_beta   90.00
_cell.angle_gamma   90.00
#
_symmetry.space_group_name_H-M   'P 1'
#
loop_
_entity.id
_entity.type
_entity.pdbx_description
1 polymer ?
#
loop_
_entity_poly.entity_id
_entity_poly.type
_entity_poly.pdbx_seq_one_letter_code
_entity_poly.pdbx_strand_id
1 'polypeptide(L)'
;MNTGPQNWHEELRPPTPVLRRGAFAGRPVRPAVARPLPTTVLWRWRYEAALLGGAPLFWWGSVHAVGGLVGLSFVTALLAFVALVPPLRRWAFAVLWTIVTPHRIRVACAQAGLVSHTGKLPAVLVTCRKAYGERVYLWCPDGVSAGDVAAARSVFMGACWARDVRVFESSGQYPRVVAMEVVRQRTAEPTPQVPALWARFERHSGRFEGF
;
A
#
# COMPACT_ATOMS: atom_id res chain seq x y z
N MET A 1 -12.34 27.99 20.39
CA MET A 1 -11.57 27.18 21.36
C MET A 1 -11.12 25.90 20.66
N ASN A 2 -9.81 25.73 20.56
CA ASN A 2 -9.12 24.76 19.71
C ASN A 2 -8.30 23.86 20.64
N THR A 3 -8.74 22.62 20.85
CA THR A 3 -8.00 21.61 21.62
C THR A 3 -8.22 20.24 20.98
N GLY A 4 -7.59 20.01 19.83
CA GLY A 4 -7.41 18.70 19.22
C GLY A 4 -5.91 18.36 19.17
N PRO A 5 -5.50 17.10 19.39
CA PRO A 5 -4.08 16.75 19.60
C PRO A 5 -3.26 17.04 18.34
N GLN A 6 -2.15 17.77 18.46
CA GLN A 6 -1.27 18.20 17.36
C GLN A 6 -0.27 17.14 16.88
N ASN A 7 -0.32 15.93 17.42
CA ASN A 7 0.74 14.91 17.33
C ASN A 7 0.47 13.79 16.29
N TRP A 8 -0.40 14.01 15.31
CA TRP A 8 -0.73 13.00 14.27
C TRP A 8 0.25 12.97 13.08
N HIS A 9 1.34 13.73 13.13
CA HIS A 9 2.25 13.96 12.00
C HIS A 9 3.73 13.81 12.34
N GLU A 10 4.06 13.14 13.44
CA GLU A 10 5.46 12.91 13.75
C GLU A 10 6.01 11.81 12.84
N GLU A 11 6.61 12.24 11.74
CA GLU A 11 7.41 11.35 10.89
C GLU A 11 8.46 10.69 11.77
N LEU A 12 8.42 9.36 11.84
CA LEU A 12 9.45 8.63 12.56
C LEU A 12 10.77 8.89 11.85
N ARG A 13 11.64 9.69 12.48
CA ARG A 13 13.06 9.64 12.13
C ARG A 13 13.50 8.20 12.35
N PRO A 14 14.18 7.57 11.37
CA PRO A 14 14.72 6.25 11.60
C PRO A 14 15.52 6.32 12.90
N PRO A 15 15.29 5.40 13.85
CA PRO A 15 16.09 5.39 15.07
C PRO A 15 17.56 5.41 14.63
N THR A 16 18.39 6.25 15.26
CA THR A 16 19.84 6.05 15.22
C THR A 16 20.04 4.56 15.43
N PRO A 17 20.86 3.87 14.60
CA PRO A 17 21.02 2.44 14.74
C PRO A 17 21.63 2.21 16.11
N VAL A 18 20.77 1.97 17.11
CA VAL A 18 21.10 1.20 18.26
C VAL A 18 21.28 -0.17 17.64
N LEU A 19 22.49 -0.41 17.14
CA LEU A 19 23.00 -1.72 16.84
C LEU A 19 22.64 -2.52 18.08
N ARG A 20 21.59 -3.32 18.00
CA ARG A 20 21.35 -4.37 18.97
C ARG A 20 22.56 -5.27 18.78
N ARG A 21 23.59 -4.99 19.58
CA ARG A 21 24.89 -5.63 19.60
C ARG A 21 24.63 -7.02 20.16
N GLY A 22 24.18 -7.89 19.27
CA GLY A 22 23.95 -9.31 19.49
C GLY A 22 24.38 -9.98 18.21
N ALA A 23 25.67 -10.31 18.14
CA ALA A 23 26.24 -11.13 17.11
C ALA A 23 25.40 -12.40 16.91
N PHE A 24 24.93 -12.61 15.69
CA PHE A 24 24.76 -13.96 15.16
C PHE A 24 25.54 -14.02 13.86
N ALA A 25 26.77 -14.53 13.96
CA ALA A 25 27.52 -15.11 12.85
C ALA A 25 26.87 -16.46 12.48
N GLY A 26 25.60 -16.39 12.08
CA GLY A 26 24.78 -17.48 11.60
C GLY A 26 23.84 -16.85 10.60
N ARG A 27 23.84 -17.36 9.37
CA ARG A 27 22.88 -16.99 8.32
C ARG A 27 21.52 -16.79 9.00
N PRO A 28 20.87 -15.60 8.94
CA PRO A 28 19.58 -15.44 9.60
C PRO A 28 18.68 -16.51 9.01
N VAL A 29 18.30 -17.49 9.84
CA VAL A 29 17.32 -18.50 9.48
C VAL A 29 16.11 -17.69 9.10
N ARG A 30 15.82 -17.61 7.79
CA ARG A 30 14.65 -16.88 7.32
C ARG A 30 13.48 -17.52 8.04
N PRO A 31 12.81 -16.82 8.97
CA PRO A 31 11.68 -17.41 9.66
C PRO A 31 10.72 -17.90 8.59
N ALA A 32 10.34 -19.17 8.67
CA ALA A 32 9.49 -19.79 7.67
C ALA A 32 8.20 -18.99 7.59
N VAL A 33 7.96 -18.34 6.44
CA VAL A 33 6.74 -17.58 6.22
C VAL A 33 5.58 -18.57 6.30
N ALA A 34 4.69 -18.38 7.26
CA ALA A 34 3.54 -19.26 7.45
C ALA A 34 2.69 -19.28 6.17
N ARG A 35 2.15 -20.45 5.81
CA ARG A 35 1.26 -20.57 4.65
C ARG A 35 0.05 -19.66 4.88
N PRO A 36 -0.29 -18.78 3.92
CA PRO A 36 -1.38 -17.83 4.10
C PRO A 36 -2.72 -18.58 4.18
N LEU A 37 -3.61 -18.10 5.05
CA LEU A 37 -5.00 -18.56 5.12
C LEU A 37 -5.71 -18.28 3.77
N PRO A 38 -6.70 -19.09 3.37
CA PRO A 38 -7.43 -18.91 2.11
C PRO A 38 -8.11 -17.53 2.01
N THR A 39 -8.57 -16.97 3.12
CA THR A 39 -9.10 -15.59 3.19
C THR A 39 -8.05 -14.54 2.85
N THR A 40 -6.82 -14.68 3.36
CA THR A 40 -5.69 -13.83 2.95
C THR A 40 -5.30 -14.05 1.49
N VAL A 41 -5.45 -15.26 0.94
CA VAL A 41 -5.23 -15.51 -0.50
C VAL A 41 -6.29 -14.82 -1.34
N LEU A 42 -7.56 -14.88 -0.96
CA LEU A 42 -8.65 -14.18 -1.66
C LEU A 42 -8.48 -12.66 -1.59
N TRP A 43 -8.10 -12.12 -0.42
CA TRP A 43 -7.76 -10.70 -0.27
C TRP A 43 -6.50 -10.30 -1.06
N ARG A 44 -5.54 -11.22 -1.23
CA ARG A 44 -4.38 -11.03 -2.12
C ARG A 44 -4.82 -10.97 -3.58
N TRP A 45 -5.76 -11.84 -3.98
CA TRP A 45 -6.27 -11.97 -5.33
C TRP A 45 -7.28 -10.90 -5.74
N ARG A 46 -7.73 -10.02 -4.85
CA ARG A 46 -8.78 -9.03 -5.19
C ARG A 46 -8.49 -8.22 -6.47
N TYR A 47 -7.23 -7.89 -6.74
CA TYR A 47 -6.86 -7.12 -7.94
C TYR A 47 -6.64 -8.01 -9.17
N GLU A 48 -6.11 -9.22 -8.99
CA GLU A 48 -5.97 -10.21 -10.07
C GLU A 48 -7.34 -10.72 -10.51
N ALA A 49 -8.25 -11.00 -9.57
CA ALA A 49 -9.64 -11.34 -9.82
C ALA A 49 -10.42 -10.18 -10.45
N ALA A 50 -10.17 -8.94 -10.03
CA ALA A 50 -10.79 -7.78 -10.68
C ALA A 50 -10.30 -7.59 -12.13
N LEU A 51 -9.02 -7.85 -12.41
CA LEU A 51 -8.49 -7.76 -13.76
C LEU A 51 -8.96 -8.94 -14.64
N LEU A 52 -8.85 -10.16 -14.13
CA LEU A 52 -9.27 -11.40 -14.81
C LEU A 52 -10.78 -11.47 -15.01
N GLY A 53 -11.59 -10.89 -14.13
CA GLY A 53 -13.03 -10.78 -14.33
C GLY A 53 -13.42 -9.56 -15.16
N GLY A 54 -12.81 -8.41 -14.89
CA GLY A 54 -13.16 -7.14 -15.51
C GLY A 54 -12.82 -7.09 -17.01
N ALA A 55 -11.65 -7.58 -17.42
CA ALA A 55 -11.23 -7.51 -18.82
C ALA A 55 -12.10 -8.38 -19.75
N PRO A 56 -12.43 -9.65 -19.42
CA PRO A 56 -13.35 -10.45 -20.23
C PRO A 56 -14.77 -9.91 -20.23
N LEU A 57 -15.28 -9.39 -19.10
CA LEU A 57 -16.61 -8.76 -19.05
C LEU A 57 -16.68 -7.50 -19.91
N PHE A 58 -15.63 -6.67 -19.88
CA PHE A 58 -15.53 -5.48 -20.72
C PHE A 58 -15.43 -5.85 -22.20
N TRP A 59 -14.64 -6.87 -22.54
CA TRP A 59 -14.55 -7.41 -23.89
C TRP A 59 -15.91 -7.96 -24.36
N TRP A 60 -16.52 -8.83 -23.57
CA TRP A 60 -17.84 -9.41 -23.84
C TRP A 60 -18.88 -8.31 -24.08
N GLY A 61 -18.99 -7.33 -23.19
CA GLY A 61 -19.88 -6.19 -23.36
C GLY A 61 -19.61 -5.40 -24.65
N SER A 62 -18.35 -5.19 -25.00
CA SER A 62 -17.96 -4.48 -26.23
C SER A 62 -18.36 -5.24 -27.50
N VAL A 63 -18.16 -6.57 -27.50
CA VAL A 63 -18.55 -7.45 -28.62
C VAL A 63 -20.06 -7.48 -28.80
N HIS A 64 -20.83 -7.55 -27.71
CA HIS A 64 -22.28 -7.58 -27.78
C HIS A 64 -22.91 -6.24 -28.15
N ALA A 65 -22.28 -5.12 -27.78
CA ALA A 65 -22.81 -3.80 -28.08
C ALA A 65 -22.59 -3.37 -29.54
N VAL A 66 -21.45 -3.73 -30.15
CA VAL A 66 -21.02 -3.15 -31.44
C VAL A 66 -20.51 -4.19 -32.45
N GLY A 67 -20.34 -5.45 -32.05
CA GLY A 67 -19.77 -6.52 -32.87
C GLY A 67 -18.25 -6.70 -32.69
N GLY A 68 -17.72 -7.87 -33.03
CA GLY A 68 -16.35 -8.29 -32.65
C GLY A 68 -15.22 -7.39 -33.19
N LEU A 69 -15.18 -7.13 -34.50
CA LEU A 69 -14.13 -6.32 -35.14
C LEU A 69 -14.23 -4.83 -34.77
N VAL A 70 -15.45 -4.30 -34.69
CA VAL A 70 -15.68 -2.90 -34.31
C VAL A 70 -15.38 -2.68 -32.83
N GLY A 71 -15.77 -3.63 -31.97
CA GLY A 71 -15.42 -3.66 -30.56
C GLY A 71 -13.90 -3.70 -30.35
N LEU A 72 -13.18 -4.57 -31.07
CA LEU A 72 -11.71 -4.61 -31.01
C LEU A 72 -11.08 -3.27 -31.44
N SER A 73 -11.57 -2.70 -32.53
CA SER A 73 -11.10 -1.40 -33.02
C SER A 73 -11.33 -0.29 -32.00
N PHE A 74 -12.50 -0.28 -31.36
CA PHE A 74 -12.86 0.70 -30.33
C PHE A 74 -11.99 0.56 -29.07
N VAL A 75 -11.79 -0.66 -28.56
CA VAL A 75 -10.92 -0.91 -27.40
C VAL A 75 -9.48 -0.50 -27.70
N THR A 76 -8.98 -0.85 -28.90
CA THR A 76 -7.63 -0.48 -29.33
C THR A 76 -7.48 1.04 -29.47
N ALA A 77 -8.46 1.71 -30.07
CA ALA A 77 -8.48 3.17 -30.19
C ALA A 77 -8.53 3.86 -28.82
N LEU A 78 -9.31 3.33 -27.87
CA LEU A 78 -9.38 3.85 -26.50
C LEU A 78 -8.05 3.69 -25.77
N LEU A 79 -7.41 2.52 -25.87
CA LEU A 79 -6.09 2.28 -25.29
C LEU A 79 -5.02 3.20 -25.90
N ALA A 80 -5.05 3.38 -27.23
CA ALA A 80 -4.17 4.32 -27.92
C ALA A 80 -4.40 5.76 -27.44
N PHE A 81 -5.66 6.17 -27.28
CA PHE A 81 -6.02 7.49 -26.75
C PHE A 81 -5.48 7.70 -25.32
N VAL A 82 -5.66 6.72 -24.42
CA VAL A 82 -5.11 6.75 -23.06
C VAL A 82 -3.58 6.86 -23.09
N ALA A 83 -2.91 6.15 -24.00
CA ALA A 83 -1.45 6.15 -24.12
C ALA A 83 -0.90 7.48 -24.67
N LEU A 84 -1.59 8.06 -25.66
CA LEU A 84 -1.22 9.32 -26.32
C LEU A 84 -1.46 10.54 -25.43
N VAL A 85 -2.55 10.56 -24.67
CA VAL A 85 -2.95 11.72 -23.87
C VAL A 85 -2.19 11.72 -22.51
N PRO A 86 -1.25 12.66 -22.27
CA PRO A 86 -0.41 12.66 -21.08
C PRO A 86 -1.13 12.65 -19.72
N PRO A 87 -2.24 13.40 -19.49
CA PRO A 87 -2.96 13.32 -18.22
C PRO A 87 -3.62 11.95 -18.00
N LEU A 88 -4.17 11.32 -19.05
CA LEU A 88 -4.78 9.99 -18.94
C LEU A 88 -3.71 8.93 -18.63
N ARG A 89 -2.57 8.98 -19.33
CA ARG A 89 -1.43 8.10 -19.05
C ARG A 89 -0.97 8.21 -17.59
N ARG A 90 -0.81 9.44 -17.08
CA ARG A 90 -0.42 9.67 -15.67
C ARG A 90 -1.46 9.10 -14.69
N TRP A 91 -2.74 9.31 -14.97
CA TRP A 91 -3.82 8.76 -14.15
C TRP A 91 -3.83 7.23 -14.15
N ALA A 92 -3.67 6.60 -15.33
CA ALA A 92 -3.62 5.16 -15.48
C ALA A 92 -2.42 4.54 -14.75
N PHE A 93 -1.24 5.15 -14.87
CA PHE A 93 -0.07 4.74 -14.09
C PHE A 93 -0.31 4.88 -12.59
N ALA A 94 -0.94 5.96 -12.13
CA ALA A 94 -1.21 6.12 -10.71
C ALA A 94 -2.22 5.07 -10.18
N VAL A 95 -3.21 4.67 -10.98
CA VAL A 95 -4.09 3.54 -10.66
C VAL A 95 -3.30 2.22 -10.63
N LEU A 96 -2.47 1.97 -11.64
CA LEU A 96 -1.62 0.78 -11.71
C LEU A 96 -0.74 0.66 -10.45
N TRP A 97 -0.14 1.75 -9.99
CA TRP A 97 0.67 1.75 -8.77
C TRP A 97 -0.12 1.38 -7.52
N THR A 98 -1.39 1.77 -7.40
CA THR A 98 -2.23 1.34 -6.26
C THR A 98 -2.45 -0.17 -6.19
N ILE A 99 -2.30 -0.87 -7.31
CA ILE A 99 -2.40 -2.33 -7.42
C ILE A 99 -1.04 -2.99 -7.16
N VAL A 100 0.02 -2.46 -7.78
CA VAL A 100 1.37 -3.03 -7.73
C VAL A 100 2.04 -2.82 -6.37
N THR A 101 1.90 -1.62 -5.79
CA THR A 101 2.56 -1.24 -4.53
C THR A 101 2.23 -2.20 -3.38
N PRO A 102 0.96 -2.61 -3.11
CA PRO A 102 0.64 -3.62 -2.11
C PRO A 102 1.41 -4.93 -2.25
N HIS A 103 1.56 -5.45 -3.48
CA HIS A 103 2.27 -6.71 -3.72
C HIS A 103 3.75 -6.55 -3.40
N ARG A 104 4.35 -5.46 -3.89
CA ARG A 104 5.77 -5.18 -3.69
C ARG A 104 6.10 -4.95 -2.22
N ILE A 105 5.22 -4.28 -1.49
CA ILE A 105 5.34 -4.09 -0.04
C ILE A 105 5.31 -5.43 0.70
N ARG A 106 4.43 -6.37 0.34
CA ARG A 106 4.42 -7.70 0.98
C ARG A 106 5.72 -8.46 0.75
N VAL A 107 6.25 -8.42 -0.47
CA VAL A 107 7.55 -9.02 -0.79
C VAL A 107 8.67 -8.33 0.00
N ALA A 108 8.63 -7.00 0.10
CA ALA A 108 9.58 -6.22 0.89
C ALA A 108 9.51 -6.58 2.39
N CYS A 109 8.32 -6.77 2.95
CA CYS A 109 8.16 -7.23 4.33
C CYS A 109 8.81 -8.61 4.56
N ALA A 110 8.63 -9.53 3.61
CA ALA A 110 9.27 -10.85 3.68
C ALA A 110 10.80 -10.76 3.53
N GLN A 111 11.30 -9.89 2.65
CA GLN A 111 12.73 -9.65 2.45
C GLN A 111 13.40 -8.97 3.64
N ALA A 112 12.70 -8.01 4.26
CA ALA A 112 13.14 -7.30 5.45
C ALA A 112 13.02 -8.14 6.74
N GLY A 113 12.43 -9.33 6.68
CA GLY A 113 12.22 -10.18 7.84
C GLY A 113 11.20 -9.62 8.83
N LEU A 114 10.30 -8.74 8.39
CA LEU A 114 9.21 -8.20 9.20
C LEU A 114 8.14 -9.25 9.37
N VAL A 115 8.41 -10.24 10.22
CA VAL A 115 7.46 -11.30 10.57
C VAL A 115 7.27 -11.34 12.08
N SER A 116 6.07 -11.75 12.47
CA SER A 116 5.80 -12.13 13.86
C SER A 116 6.53 -13.42 14.22
N HIS A 117 6.63 -13.72 15.52
CA HIS A 117 7.10 -15.02 16.05
C HIS A 117 6.33 -16.22 15.47
N THR A 118 5.07 -16.01 15.05
CA THR A 118 4.22 -17.02 14.38
C THR A 118 4.42 -17.08 12.86
N GLY A 119 5.38 -16.34 12.28
CA GLY A 119 5.63 -16.30 10.84
C GLY A 119 4.61 -15.48 10.03
N LYS A 120 3.77 -14.68 10.70
CA LYS A 120 2.78 -13.80 10.06
C LYS A 120 3.44 -12.53 9.53
N LEU A 121 3.11 -12.15 8.29
CA LEU A 121 3.57 -10.91 7.64
C LEU A 121 2.57 -9.76 7.87
N PRO A 122 3.02 -8.50 7.88
CA PRO A 122 2.16 -7.32 7.83
C PRO A 122 1.18 -7.39 6.65
N ALA A 123 -0.10 -7.12 6.95
CA ALA A 123 -1.15 -7.13 5.95
C ALA A 123 -1.40 -5.71 5.42
N VAL A 124 -1.41 -5.56 4.09
CA VAL A 124 -1.80 -4.29 3.45
C VAL A 124 -3.32 -4.16 3.52
N LEU A 125 -3.79 -3.17 4.27
CA LEU A 125 -5.22 -2.87 4.43
C LEU A 125 -5.74 -2.11 3.21
N VAL A 126 -5.20 -0.91 3.00
CA VAL A 126 -5.64 -0.02 1.93
C VAL A 126 -4.44 0.71 1.31
N THR A 127 -4.58 1.06 0.04
CA THR A 127 -3.62 1.89 -0.70
C THR A 127 -4.39 3.02 -1.35
N CYS A 128 -4.03 4.24 -0.99
CA CYS A 128 -4.66 5.45 -1.45
C CYS A 128 -3.68 6.21 -2.35
N ARG A 129 -4.14 6.61 -3.53
CA ARG A 129 -3.36 7.48 -4.42
C ARG A 129 -3.21 8.87 -3.81
N LYS A 130 -2.02 9.45 -3.97
CA LYS A 130 -1.66 10.80 -3.51
C LYS A 130 -0.88 11.52 -4.62
N ALA A 131 -0.79 12.84 -4.55
CA ALA A 131 -0.07 13.59 -5.59
C ALA A 131 1.45 13.33 -5.62
N TYR A 132 2.01 12.82 -4.52
CA TYR A 132 3.42 12.42 -4.41
C TYR A 132 3.68 10.94 -4.74
N GLY A 133 2.62 10.11 -4.88
CA GLY A 133 2.72 8.65 -5.04
C GLY A 133 1.56 7.94 -4.38
N GLU A 134 1.84 7.12 -3.36
CA GLU A 134 0.82 6.33 -2.67
C GLU A 134 0.96 6.41 -1.14
N ARG A 135 -0.17 6.38 -0.42
CA ARG A 135 -0.20 6.12 1.02
C ARG A 135 -0.77 4.74 1.27
N VAL A 136 -0.07 3.93 2.05
CA VAL A 136 -0.39 2.55 2.34
C VAL A 136 -0.57 2.38 3.84
N TYR A 137 -1.64 1.69 4.22
CA TYR A 137 -1.87 1.35 5.62
C TYR A 137 -1.58 -0.14 5.83
N LEU A 138 -0.67 -0.40 6.76
CA LEU A 138 -0.19 -1.72 7.13
C LEU A 138 -0.78 -2.11 8.47
N TRP A 139 -1.31 -3.32 8.56
CA TRP A 139 -1.58 -3.99 9.81
C TRP A 139 -0.38 -4.83 10.21
N CYS A 140 0.37 -4.37 11.21
CA CYS A 140 1.51 -5.07 11.77
C CYS A 140 1.04 -6.14 12.76
N PRO A 141 1.50 -7.39 12.62
CA PRO A 141 1.23 -8.45 13.60
C PRO A 141 2.05 -8.22 14.88
N ASP A 142 1.72 -8.96 15.93
CA ASP A 142 2.43 -8.89 17.21
C ASP A 142 3.94 -9.10 17.05
N GLY A 143 4.73 -8.17 17.62
CA GLY A 143 6.19 -8.17 17.53
C GLY A 143 6.77 -7.41 16.34
N VAL A 144 5.96 -6.81 15.48
CA VAL A 144 6.41 -5.85 14.45
C VAL A 144 5.92 -4.45 14.83
N SER A 145 6.85 -3.56 15.14
CA SER A 145 6.56 -2.16 15.48
C SER A 145 6.67 -1.24 14.25
N ALA A 146 6.15 -0.02 14.36
CA ALA A 146 6.36 1.01 13.34
C ALA A 146 7.85 1.38 13.18
N GLY A 147 8.62 1.35 14.28
CA GLY A 147 10.06 1.53 14.28
C GLY A 147 10.79 0.48 13.43
N ASP A 148 10.34 -0.78 13.46
CA ASP A 148 10.91 -1.85 12.62
C ASP A 148 10.61 -1.61 11.14
N VAL A 149 9.40 -1.14 10.82
CA VAL A 149 9.02 -0.75 9.44
C VAL A 149 9.85 0.45 8.98
N ALA A 150 10.07 1.45 9.83
CA ALA A 150 10.90 2.61 9.55
C ALA A 150 12.37 2.24 9.35
N ALA A 151 12.90 1.30 10.13
CA ALA A 151 14.26 0.77 9.97
C ALA A 151 14.45 0.04 8.63
N ALA A 152 13.40 -0.60 8.11
CA ALA A 152 13.41 -1.29 6.81
C ALA A 152 13.15 -0.36 5.60
N ARG A 153 13.14 0.97 5.78
CA ARG A 153 12.87 1.96 4.71
C ARG A 153 13.66 1.71 3.43
N SER A 154 14.95 1.40 3.52
CA SER A 154 15.82 1.15 2.36
C SER A 154 15.37 -0.06 1.53
N VAL A 155 14.92 -1.13 2.19
CA VAL A 155 14.35 -2.32 1.53
C VAL A 155 13.07 -1.93 0.81
N PHE A 156 12.18 -1.17 1.45
CA PHE A 156 10.95 -0.71 0.81
C PHE A 156 11.21 0.21 -0.38
N MET A 157 12.18 1.12 -0.29
CA MET A 157 12.55 2.02 -1.39
C MET A 157 13.00 1.21 -2.62
N GLY A 158 13.94 0.29 -2.45
CA GLY A 158 14.40 -0.58 -3.53
C GLY A 158 13.30 -1.48 -4.06
N ALA A 159 12.57 -2.13 -3.16
CA ALA A 159 11.50 -3.06 -3.50
C ALA A 159 10.26 -2.41 -4.07
N CYS A 160 10.03 -1.10 -3.91
CA CYS A 160 8.89 -0.39 -4.51
C CYS A 160 9.30 0.52 -5.67
N TRP A 161 10.58 0.62 -6.02
CA TRP A 161 11.14 1.65 -6.90
C TRP A 161 10.65 3.05 -6.48
N ALA A 162 10.66 3.29 -5.16
CA ALA A 162 10.26 4.55 -4.59
C ALA A 162 11.48 5.46 -4.51
N ARG A 163 11.27 6.75 -4.75
CA ARG A 163 12.29 7.77 -4.50
C ARG A 163 12.50 7.94 -3.00
N ASP A 164 11.42 7.85 -2.24
CA ASP A 164 11.46 7.88 -0.80
C ASP A 164 10.30 7.09 -0.17
N VAL A 165 10.46 6.67 1.08
CA VAL A 165 9.44 6.04 1.90
C VAL A 165 9.41 6.71 3.27
N ARG A 166 8.25 7.27 3.65
CA ARG A 166 8.03 7.89 4.97
C ARG A 166 7.11 7.01 5.79
N VAL A 167 7.39 6.83 7.08
CA VAL A 167 6.63 5.96 7.97
C VAL A 167 6.10 6.79 9.13
N PHE A 168 4.81 6.61 9.40
CA PHE A 168 4.07 7.32 10.43
C PHE A 168 3.40 6.30 11.36
N GLU A 169 3.48 6.58 12.65
CA GLU A 169 2.74 5.83 13.66
C GLU A 169 1.27 6.22 13.66
N SER A 170 0.38 5.23 13.79
CA SER A 170 -1.02 5.51 14.08
C SER A 170 -1.17 5.76 15.58
N SER A 171 -1.64 6.93 15.97
CA SER A 171 -1.72 7.28 17.39
C SER A 171 -2.78 6.48 18.17
N GLY A 172 -2.47 6.15 19.42
CA GLY A 172 -3.38 5.83 20.54
C GLY A 172 -4.22 4.55 20.45
N GLN A 173 -5.08 4.42 19.45
CA GLN A 173 -6.12 3.39 19.44
C GLN A 173 -5.75 2.15 18.62
N TYR A 174 -4.86 2.29 17.63
CA TYR A 174 -4.41 1.18 16.80
C TYR A 174 -2.89 1.19 16.63
N PRO A 175 -2.13 0.85 17.68
CA PRO A 175 -0.67 0.74 17.60
C PRO A 175 -0.20 -0.31 16.57
N ARG A 176 -1.11 -1.20 16.14
CA ARG A 176 -0.87 -2.20 15.09
C ARG A 176 -0.99 -1.64 13.68
N VAL A 177 -1.52 -0.43 13.49
CA VAL A 177 -1.67 0.18 12.17
C VAL A 177 -0.52 1.15 11.93
N VAL A 178 0.18 0.96 10.81
CA VAL A 178 1.29 1.82 10.39
C VAL A 178 0.94 2.45 9.05
N ALA A 179 1.04 3.78 8.97
CA ALA A 179 0.86 4.49 7.71
C ALA A 179 2.22 4.68 7.05
N MET A 180 2.35 4.22 5.81
CA MET A 180 3.57 4.32 5.02
C MET A 180 3.27 5.09 3.73
N GLU A 181 4.01 6.16 3.49
CA GLU A 181 3.96 6.91 2.25
C GLU A 181 5.08 6.48 1.31
N VAL A 182 4.71 6.05 0.12
CA VAL A 182 5.61 5.69 -0.97
C VAL A 182 5.68 6.88 -1.92
N VAL A 183 6.80 7.61 -1.89
CA VAL A 183 7.02 8.82 -2.67
C VAL A 183 7.71 8.46 -3.98
N ARG A 184 7.07 8.81 -5.09
CA ARG A 184 7.58 8.59 -6.46
C ARG A 184 7.86 9.91 -7.18
N GLN A 185 7.06 10.93 -6.91
CA GLN A 185 7.17 12.25 -7.53
C GLN A 185 7.64 13.28 -6.51
N ARG A 186 8.47 14.22 -6.98
CA ARG A 186 8.94 15.35 -6.17
C ARG A 186 7.89 16.45 -6.27
N THR A 187 6.75 16.25 -5.62
CA THR A 187 5.67 17.25 -5.57
C THR A 187 5.70 17.89 -4.19
N ALA A 188 5.64 19.23 -4.14
CA ALA A 188 5.49 19.98 -2.88
C ALA A 188 4.28 19.46 -2.11
N GLU A 189 4.41 19.31 -0.79
CA GLU A 189 3.43 18.65 0.08
C GLU A 189 2.01 19.16 -0.16
N PRO A 190 1.13 18.33 -0.75
CA PRO A 190 -0.28 18.62 -0.76
C PRO A 190 -0.90 17.99 0.48
N THR A 191 -1.72 18.78 1.18
CA THR A 191 -2.51 18.44 2.37
C THR A 191 -3.08 17.02 2.29
N PRO A 192 -3.09 16.24 3.40
CA PRO A 192 -3.55 14.86 3.40
C PRO A 192 -4.98 14.71 2.84
N GLN A 193 -5.12 14.38 1.56
CA GLN A 193 -6.45 14.08 0.97
C GLN A 193 -6.87 12.65 1.32
N VAL A 194 -7.42 12.48 2.50
CA VAL A 194 -7.98 11.22 3.00
C VAL A 194 -9.26 10.92 2.17
N PRO A 195 -9.43 9.71 1.56
CA PRO A 195 -10.62 9.41 0.78
C PRO A 195 -11.90 9.58 1.61
N ALA A 196 -13.04 9.93 1.01
CA ALA A 196 -14.29 10.22 1.73
C ALA A 196 -14.76 9.08 2.68
N LEU A 197 -14.47 7.81 2.32
CA LEU A 197 -14.70 6.65 3.19
C LEU A 197 -13.92 6.75 4.52
N TRP A 198 -12.79 7.44 4.51
CA TRP A 198 -11.91 7.68 5.65
C TRP A 198 -12.07 9.07 6.29
N ALA A 199 -12.67 10.03 5.59
CA ALA A 199 -13.14 11.28 6.21
C ALA A 199 -14.18 11.02 7.31
N ARG A 200 -14.88 9.88 7.26
CA ARG A 200 -15.77 9.40 8.33
C ARG A 200 -15.00 8.95 9.59
N PHE A 201 -13.76 8.46 9.44
CA PHE A 201 -12.89 8.09 10.57
C PHE A 201 -12.13 9.30 11.14
N GLU A 202 -11.99 10.38 10.37
CA GLU A 202 -11.42 11.66 10.84
C GLU A 202 -12.44 12.55 11.59
N ARG A 203 -13.74 12.45 11.25
CA ARG A 203 -14.77 13.34 11.80
C ARG A 203 -15.38 12.88 13.13
N HIS A 204 -15.26 11.59 13.46
CA HIS A 204 -15.73 11.05 14.73
C HIS A 204 -14.57 10.91 15.70
N SER A 205 -14.37 11.95 16.51
CA SER A 205 -13.77 11.92 17.85
C SER A 205 -13.44 10.53 18.40
N GLY A 206 -12.23 10.02 18.09
CA GLY A 206 -11.39 9.15 18.93
C GLY A 206 -12.04 8.02 19.72
N ARG A 207 -13.16 7.45 19.29
CA ARG A 207 -13.85 6.36 20.01
C ARG A 207 -14.17 5.23 19.04
N PHE A 208 -13.39 4.15 19.14
CA PHE A 208 -13.78 2.83 18.63
C PHE A 208 -14.81 2.23 19.57
N GLU A 209 -16.08 2.41 19.25
CA GLU A 209 -17.11 1.49 19.69
C GLU A 209 -17.50 0.60 18.49
N GLY A 210 -17.39 -0.71 18.67
CA GLY A 210 -18.09 -1.72 17.87
C GLY A 210 -17.31 -2.34 16.71
N PHE A 211 -16.59 -3.43 17.00
CA PHE A 211 -17.17 -4.75 16.72
C PHE A 211 -17.74 -5.28 18.04
#